data_AF-A0A961HVG9-F1
#
_entry.id   AF-A0A961HVG9-F1
#
_cell.length_a   1.000
_cell.length_b   1.000
_cell.length_c   1.000
_cell.angle_alpha   90.00
_cell.angle_beta   90.00
_cell.angle_gamma   90.00
#
_symmetry.space_group_name_H-M   'P 1'
#
loop_
_entity.id
_entity.type
_entity.pdbx_description
1 polymer ?
#
loop_
_entity_poly.entity_id
_entity_poly.type
_entity_poly.pdbx_seq_one_letter_code
_entity_poly.pdbx_strand_id
1 'polypeptide(L)'
;MRWVTLNSNRLMQAEKSHLLGTTPTPLAIALEHTDGETLRPIVLPAQNVSQTIPVGLLDAAEFRQLDFWQTVLPLVPDVGSALLARYNQAHSEIPAEVLLTAGGQKVNYRTLADWRELGQLPAEVLDLVALFDFPLNILRLWTRFEQSEQTAWLRYWRQLPFRKNYIRDIIQDFYDLSRERRAGVLDDIEALLKRSPDNKAAVAAEVHELVKRQRAPQVYEIKQQILRLRRKLDLVRGMQLDIPEDLEEHRLVLHLQFDSLRTLETQLDRLQSSLFRRQIGEIFEML
;
A
#
# COMPACT_ATOMS: atom_id res chain seq x y z
N MET A 1 -11.14 -8.61 -34.85
CA MET A 1 -9.79 -8.95 -34.33
C MET A 1 -8.97 -9.68 -35.39
N ARG A 2 -7.88 -9.07 -35.89
CA ARG A 2 -6.90 -9.71 -36.80
C ARG A 2 -5.60 -9.93 -36.04
N TRP A 3 -5.13 -11.16 -35.99
CA TRP A 3 -3.86 -11.52 -35.36
C TRP A 3 -2.72 -11.32 -36.35
N VAL A 4 -1.65 -10.63 -35.92
CA VAL A 4 -0.45 -10.45 -36.74
C VAL A 4 0.77 -10.84 -35.91
N THR A 5 1.65 -11.64 -36.49
CA THR A 5 2.96 -11.97 -35.92
C THR A 5 3.94 -10.86 -36.28
N LEU A 6 4.37 -10.07 -35.30
CA LEU A 6 5.40 -9.03 -35.50
C LEU A 6 6.78 -9.61 -35.21
N ASN A 7 7.69 -9.48 -36.18
CA ASN A 7 9.07 -9.92 -36.07
C ASN A 7 9.94 -8.75 -35.58
N SER A 8 10.83 -9.00 -34.61
CA SER A 8 11.62 -8.00 -33.86
C SER A 8 12.41 -7.02 -34.74
N ASN A 9 12.83 -7.47 -35.94
CA ASN A 9 13.57 -6.66 -36.90
C ASN A 9 12.79 -5.46 -37.48
N ARG A 10 11.44 -5.45 -37.43
CA ARG A 10 10.63 -4.31 -37.89
C ARG A 10 10.48 -3.19 -36.85
N LEU A 11 10.52 -3.52 -35.56
CA LEU A 11 10.51 -2.52 -34.47
C LEU A 11 11.80 -1.68 -34.48
N MET A 12 12.96 -2.32 -34.69
CA MET A 12 14.25 -1.62 -34.79
C MET A 12 14.41 -0.76 -36.05
N GLN A 13 13.72 -1.08 -37.15
CA GLN A 13 13.72 -0.25 -38.36
C GLN A 13 12.83 1.01 -38.22
N ALA A 14 11.77 0.93 -37.42
CA ALA A 14 10.99 2.10 -37.04
C ALA A 14 11.81 3.05 -36.15
N GLU A 15 12.58 2.52 -35.19
CA GLU A 15 13.46 3.33 -34.33
C GLU A 15 14.57 4.05 -35.11
N LYS A 16 15.16 3.42 -36.14
CA LYS A 16 16.22 4.07 -36.95
C LYS A 16 15.73 5.14 -37.92
N SER A 17 14.42 5.22 -38.19
CA SER A 17 13.85 6.23 -39.10
C SER A 17 13.34 7.49 -38.38
N HIS A 18 13.44 7.54 -37.04
CA HIS A 18 12.84 8.61 -36.22
C HIS A 18 13.86 9.29 -35.31
N LEU A 19 14.92 9.82 -35.90
CA LEU A 19 15.66 10.96 -35.35
C LEU A 19 15.08 12.22 -36.00
N LEU A 20 14.06 12.82 -35.38
CA LEU A 20 13.63 14.23 -35.48
C LEU A 20 12.17 14.36 -34.94
N GLY A 21 12.02 14.80 -33.70
CA GLY A 21 10.78 15.41 -33.19
C GLY A 21 9.69 14.47 -32.65
N THR A 22 9.36 14.68 -31.36
CA THR A 22 8.12 14.36 -30.64
C THR A 22 7.04 13.54 -31.39
N THR A 23 6.99 12.24 -31.12
CA THR A 23 5.81 11.38 -31.34
C THR A 23 5.83 10.18 -30.37
N PRO A 24 4.66 9.62 -30.01
CA PRO A 24 4.51 8.68 -28.89
C PRO A 24 5.06 7.29 -29.21
N THR A 25 5.70 6.67 -28.23
CA THR A 25 6.12 5.26 -28.29
C THR A 25 4.88 4.37 -28.48
N PRO A 26 4.77 3.56 -29.54
CA PRO A 26 3.64 2.66 -29.70
C PRO A 26 3.67 1.60 -28.59
N LEU A 27 2.58 1.49 -27.84
CA LEU A 27 2.35 0.40 -26.89
C LEU A 27 1.86 -0.83 -27.68
N ALA A 28 2.62 -1.93 -27.64
CA ALA A 28 2.13 -3.22 -28.12
C ALA A 28 1.45 -3.95 -26.95
N ILE A 29 0.15 -4.24 -27.08
CA ILE A 29 -0.52 -5.20 -26.19
C ILE A 29 -0.18 -6.59 -26.72
N ALA A 30 0.75 -7.25 -26.05
CA ALA A 30 1.25 -8.55 -26.42
C ALA A 30 0.53 -9.60 -25.55
N LEU A 31 -0.08 -10.62 -26.16
CA LEU A 31 -0.71 -11.71 -25.40
C LEU A 31 0.28 -12.87 -25.27
N GLU A 32 0.80 -13.12 -24.07
CA GLU A 32 1.65 -14.29 -23.84
C GLU A 32 0.77 -15.53 -23.65
N HIS A 33 1.08 -16.59 -24.39
CA HIS A 33 0.45 -17.90 -24.26
C HIS A 33 1.11 -18.60 -23.06
N THR A 34 0.38 -18.77 -21.96
CA THR A 34 0.83 -19.63 -20.85
C THR A 34 -0.01 -20.90 -20.83
N ASP A 35 0.67 -22.03 -21.06
CA ASP A 35 0.17 -23.40 -20.91
C ASP A 35 -1.28 -23.66 -21.33
N GLY A 36 -1.51 -23.52 -22.64
CA GLY A 36 -2.64 -24.17 -23.32
C GLY A 36 -3.97 -23.41 -23.41
N GLU A 37 -4.37 -22.61 -22.42
CA GLU A 37 -5.75 -22.04 -22.43
C GLU A 37 -5.91 -20.60 -21.90
N THR A 38 -4.83 -19.90 -21.52
CA THR A 38 -4.94 -18.55 -20.93
C THR A 38 -4.10 -17.51 -21.66
N LEU A 39 -4.75 -16.45 -22.14
CA LEU A 39 -4.11 -15.28 -22.74
C LEU A 39 -3.88 -14.20 -21.66
N ARG A 40 -2.62 -13.80 -21.46
CA ARG A 40 -2.28 -12.66 -20.58
C ARG A 40 -1.81 -11.46 -21.41
N PRO A 41 -2.47 -10.30 -21.35
CA PRO A 41 -1.98 -9.06 -21.91
C PRO A 41 -0.82 -8.56 -21.08
N ILE A 42 0.28 -8.34 -21.78
CA ILE A 42 1.47 -7.71 -21.24
C ILE A 42 1.57 -6.34 -21.90
N VAL A 43 1.65 -5.30 -21.06
CA VAL A 43 2.10 -3.98 -21.46
C VAL A 43 3.62 -3.99 -21.36
N LEU A 44 4.30 -4.13 -22.51
CA LEU A 44 5.77 -4.15 -22.54
C LEU A 44 6.32 -2.75 -22.80
N PRO A 45 7.27 -2.23 -21.98
CA PRO A 45 8.13 -1.17 -22.43
C PRO A 45 9.01 -1.71 -23.57
N ALA A 46 9.14 -0.94 -24.66
CA ALA A 46 9.69 -1.37 -25.95
C ALA A 46 11.09 -2.03 -25.92
N GLN A 47 11.82 -1.95 -24.81
CA GLN A 47 13.24 -2.27 -24.73
C GLN A 47 13.56 -3.73 -24.37
N ASN A 48 12.59 -4.59 -24.04
CA ASN A 48 12.86 -5.95 -23.54
C ASN A 48 12.10 -7.10 -24.24
N VAL A 49 11.63 -6.93 -25.47
CA VAL A 49 10.87 -7.97 -26.18
C VAL A 49 11.77 -8.78 -27.11
N SER A 50 12.35 -9.87 -26.62
CA SER A 50 13.17 -10.80 -27.44
C SER A 50 12.40 -12.00 -28.00
N GLN A 51 11.07 -12.06 -27.84
CA GLN A 51 10.24 -13.16 -28.31
C GLN A 51 9.04 -12.66 -29.14
N THR A 52 8.65 -13.43 -30.15
CA THR A 52 7.48 -13.19 -31.01
C THR A 52 6.20 -13.40 -30.22
N ILE A 53 5.70 -12.34 -29.57
CA ILE A 53 4.43 -12.36 -28.86
C ILE A 53 3.31 -11.94 -29.83
N PRO A 54 2.18 -12.67 -29.91
CA PRO A 54 1.06 -12.25 -30.74
C PRO A 54 0.50 -10.92 -30.22
N VAL A 55 0.43 -9.93 -31.11
CA VAL A 55 -0.13 -8.60 -30.83
C VAL A 55 -1.47 -8.50 -31.53
N GLY A 56 -2.50 -8.12 -30.79
CA GLY A 56 -3.80 -7.76 -31.36
C GLY A 56 -3.72 -6.36 -31.97
N LEU A 57 -3.96 -6.24 -33.28
CA LEU A 57 -4.16 -4.93 -33.90
C LEU A 57 -5.60 -4.49 -33.64
N LEU A 58 -5.74 -3.43 -32.86
CA LEU A 58 -7.02 -2.78 -32.57
C LEU A 58 -7.16 -1.55 -33.45
N ASP A 59 -8.37 -1.26 -33.90
CA ASP A 59 -8.64 0.04 -34.50
C ASP A 59 -8.72 1.13 -33.41
N ALA A 60 -8.50 2.39 -33.80
CA ALA A 60 -8.50 3.51 -32.87
C ALA A 60 -9.89 3.82 -32.26
N ALA A 61 -10.98 3.35 -32.88
CA ALA A 61 -12.35 3.44 -32.37
C ALA A 61 -12.66 2.35 -31.34
N GLU A 62 -12.21 1.11 -31.54
CA GLU A 62 -12.26 0.00 -30.57
C GLU A 62 -11.54 0.40 -29.28
N PHE A 63 -10.43 1.13 -29.41
CA PHE A 63 -9.65 1.62 -28.28
C PHE A 63 -10.38 2.62 -27.36
N ARG A 64 -11.46 3.25 -27.84
CA ARG A 64 -12.27 4.21 -27.07
C ARG A 64 -13.49 3.56 -26.43
N GLN A 65 -13.74 2.28 -26.69
CA GLN A 65 -14.94 1.59 -26.24
C GLN A 65 -14.80 1.06 -24.81
N LEU A 66 -15.87 1.16 -24.03
CA LEU A 66 -15.94 0.62 -22.68
C LEU A 66 -15.72 -0.89 -22.64
N ASP A 67 -16.41 -1.63 -23.52
CA ASP A 67 -16.37 -3.10 -23.56
C ASP A 67 -14.95 -3.64 -23.77
N PHE A 68 -14.13 -2.91 -24.56
CA PHE A 68 -12.73 -3.23 -24.75
C PHE A 68 -11.95 -3.16 -23.43
N TRP A 69 -12.03 -2.03 -22.72
CA TRP A 69 -11.31 -1.83 -21.46
C TRP A 69 -11.84 -2.73 -20.33
N GLN A 70 -13.14 -3.04 -20.32
CA GLN A 70 -13.72 -4.03 -19.42
C GLN A 70 -13.17 -5.43 -19.64
N THR A 71 -12.76 -5.75 -20.87
CA THR A 71 -12.11 -7.03 -21.20
C THR A 71 -10.63 -7.02 -20.85
N VAL A 72 -9.93 -5.90 -21.08
CA VAL A 72 -8.47 -5.81 -20.91
C VAL A 72 -8.04 -5.63 -19.47
N LEU A 73 -8.66 -4.72 -18.71
CA LEU A 73 -8.21 -4.38 -17.35
C LEU A 73 -8.16 -5.60 -16.40
N PRO A 74 -9.14 -6.53 -16.38
CA PRO A 74 -9.08 -7.71 -15.53
C PRO A 74 -7.89 -8.63 -15.84
N LEU A 75 -7.37 -8.57 -17.05
CA LEU A 75 -6.25 -9.37 -17.49
C LEU A 75 -4.89 -8.75 -17.13
N VAL A 76 -4.87 -7.49 -16.67
CA VAL A 76 -3.68 -6.79 -16.15
C VAL A 76 -3.96 -6.33 -14.71
N PRO A 77 -4.07 -7.27 -13.75
CA PRO A 77 -4.58 -7.00 -12.40
C PRO A 77 -3.70 -6.05 -11.58
N ASP A 78 -2.44 -5.87 -11.97
CA ASP A 78 -1.46 -5.06 -11.24
C ASP A 78 -1.39 -3.59 -11.72
N VAL A 79 -2.22 -3.18 -12.70
CA VAL A 79 -2.23 -1.78 -13.13
C VAL A 79 -3.06 -0.93 -12.16
N GLY A 80 -2.35 -0.27 -11.24
CA GLY A 80 -2.95 0.66 -10.29
C GLY A 80 -3.62 1.87 -10.94
N SER A 81 -4.52 2.51 -10.19
CA SER A 81 -5.34 3.64 -10.69
C SER A 81 -4.49 4.82 -11.15
N ALA A 82 -3.37 5.09 -10.47
CA ALA A 82 -2.45 6.17 -10.83
C ALA A 82 -1.74 5.93 -12.18
N LEU A 83 -1.38 4.68 -12.49
CA LEU A 83 -0.76 4.33 -13.78
C LEU A 83 -1.77 4.45 -14.91
N LEU A 84 -3.01 4.00 -14.70
CA LEU A 84 -4.09 4.16 -15.68
C LEU A 84 -4.44 5.63 -15.92
N ALA A 85 -4.48 6.46 -14.88
CA ALA A 85 -4.73 7.88 -15.01
C ALA A 85 -3.62 8.60 -15.81
N ARG A 86 -2.36 8.23 -15.58
CA ARG A 86 -1.22 8.77 -16.34
C ARG A 86 -1.23 8.29 -17.79
N TYR A 87 -1.60 7.03 -18.00
CA TYR A 87 -1.81 6.47 -19.33
C TYR A 87 -2.89 7.26 -20.08
N ASN A 88 -4.02 7.52 -19.44
CA ASN A 88 -5.11 8.32 -19.99
C ASN A 88 -4.66 9.75 -20.36
N GLN A 89 -3.77 10.36 -19.58
CA GLN A 89 -3.23 11.69 -19.90
C GLN A 89 -2.36 11.66 -21.17
N ALA A 90 -1.57 10.61 -21.38
CA ALA A 90 -0.80 10.41 -22.61
C ALA A 90 -1.69 10.04 -23.81
N HIS A 91 -2.86 9.48 -23.54
CA HIS A 91 -3.83 8.98 -24.51
C HIS A 91 -5.19 9.68 -24.36
N SER A 92 -5.17 11.00 -24.56
CA SER A 92 -6.35 11.88 -24.40
C SER A 92 -7.53 11.52 -25.32
N GLU A 93 -7.30 10.69 -26.33
CA GLU A 93 -8.32 10.11 -27.19
C GLU A 93 -9.27 9.16 -26.46
N ILE A 94 -8.86 8.61 -25.30
CA ILE A 94 -9.68 7.78 -24.44
C ILE A 94 -10.38 8.68 -23.42
N PRO A 95 -11.72 8.72 -23.38
CA PRO A 95 -12.42 9.44 -22.32
C PRO A 95 -12.09 8.84 -20.94
N ALA A 96 -11.80 9.67 -19.94
CA ALA A 96 -11.50 9.20 -18.59
C ALA A 96 -12.65 8.35 -18.01
N GLU A 97 -13.89 8.68 -18.37
CA GLU A 97 -15.11 7.96 -17.99
C GLU A 97 -15.07 6.49 -18.43
N VAL A 98 -14.47 6.20 -19.58
CA VAL A 98 -14.34 4.84 -20.12
C VAL A 98 -13.45 4.00 -19.21
N LEU A 99 -12.27 4.51 -18.84
CA LEU A 99 -11.32 3.81 -17.99
C LEU A 99 -11.82 3.69 -16.54
N LEU A 100 -12.42 4.75 -16.00
CA LEU A 100 -13.04 4.75 -14.68
C LEU A 100 -14.15 3.70 -14.60
N THR A 101 -15.06 3.68 -15.56
CA THR A 101 -16.18 2.73 -15.60
C THR A 101 -15.69 1.31 -15.83
N ALA A 102 -14.69 1.10 -16.68
CA ALA A 102 -14.07 -0.20 -16.91
C ALA A 102 -13.39 -0.75 -15.64
N GLY A 103 -12.75 0.12 -14.86
CA GLY A 103 -12.19 -0.20 -13.54
C GLY A 103 -13.24 -0.31 -12.41
N GLY A 104 -14.54 -0.28 -12.73
CA GLY A 104 -15.62 -0.43 -11.77
C GLY A 104 -15.89 0.80 -10.90
N GLN A 105 -15.32 1.96 -11.23
CA GLN A 105 -15.51 3.19 -10.48
C GLN A 105 -16.73 3.97 -10.97
N LYS A 106 -17.51 4.53 -10.04
CA LYS A 106 -18.65 5.39 -10.37
C LYS A 106 -18.15 6.76 -10.83
N VAL A 107 -18.52 7.16 -12.04
CA VAL A 107 -18.17 8.47 -12.59
C VAL A 107 -18.99 9.57 -11.91
N ASN A 108 -18.30 10.55 -11.32
CA ASN A 108 -18.85 11.81 -10.85
C ASN A 108 -17.78 12.91 -10.90
N TYR A 109 -18.17 14.15 -10.59
CA TYR A 109 -17.25 15.29 -10.66
C TYR A 109 -16.00 15.12 -9.79
N ARG A 110 -16.13 14.48 -8.61
CA ARG A 110 -15.04 14.26 -7.68
C ARG A 110 -14.08 13.20 -8.18
N THR A 111 -14.60 12.06 -8.66
CA THR A 111 -13.75 10.98 -9.20
C THR A 111 -13.01 11.42 -10.45
N LEU A 112 -13.62 12.24 -11.31
CA LEU A 112 -12.95 12.83 -12.46
C LEU A 112 -11.85 13.82 -12.06
N ALA A 113 -12.08 14.62 -11.01
CA ALA A 113 -11.04 15.52 -10.49
C ALA A 113 -9.87 14.73 -9.90
N ASP A 114 -10.16 13.73 -9.05
CA ASP A 114 -9.15 12.85 -8.45
C ASP A 114 -8.37 12.09 -9.55
N TRP A 115 -9.05 11.64 -10.61
CA TRP A 115 -8.42 10.97 -11.77
C TRP A 115 -7.43 11.88 -12.52
N ARG A 116 -7.82 13.13 -12.81
CA ARG A 116 -6.91 14.09 -13.44
C ARG A 116 -5.68 14.35 -12.60
N GLU A 117 -5.86 14.49 -11.28
CA GLU A 117 -4.75 14.71 -10.37
C GLU A 117 -3.81 13.50 -10.31
N LEU A 118 -4.36 12.28 -10.26
CA LEU A 118 -3.59 11.04 -10.32
C LEU A 118 -2.67 10.98 -11.55
N GLY A 119 -3.17 11.40 -12.72
CA GLY A 119 -2.35 11.46 -13.94
C GLY A 119 -1.21 12.47 -13.85
N GLN A 120 -1.44 13.60 -13.15
CA GLN A 120 -0.50 14.70 -13.00
C GLN A 120 0.48 14.53 -11.84
N LEU A 121 0.45 13.41 -11.12
CA LEU A 121 1.37 13.18 -10.02
C LEU A 121 2.85 13.26 -10.48
N PRO A 122 3.73 13.84 -9.65
CA PRO A 122 5.16 13.92 -9.95
C PRO A 122 5.78 12.54 -10.24
N ALA A 123 6.85 12.52 -11.03
CA ALA A 123 7.50 11.27 -11.43
C ALA A 123 8.02 10.46 -10.23
N GLU A 124 8.40 11.15 -9.15
CA GLU A 124 8.90 10.61 -7.89
C GLU A 124 7.85 9.75 -7.16
N VAL A 125 6.57 9.94 -7.47
CA VAL A 125 5.46 9.15 -6.92
C VAL A 125 5.32 7.81 -7.65
N LEU A 126 5.79 7.72 -8.90
CA LEU A 126 5.62 6.52 -9.73
C LEU A 126 6.37 5.32 -9.16
N ASP A 127 7.53 5.54 -8.53
CA ASP A 127 8.27 4.48 -7.86
C ASP A 127 7.46 3.86 -6.72
N LEU A 128 6.70 4.67 -5.98
CA LEU A 128 5.81 4.18 -4.93
C LEU A 128 4.59 3.47 -5.52
N VAL A 129 3.98 4.05 -6.55
CA VAL A 129 2.82 3.47 -7.25
C VAL A 129 3.15 2.12 -7.89
N ALA A 130 4.34 1.97 -8.45
CA ALA A 130 4.81 0.70 -9.04
C ALA A 130 4.97 -0.41 -8.00
N LEU A 131 5.23 -0.05 -6.74
CA LEU A 131 5.31 -1.00 -5.64
C LEU A 131 3.92 -1.25 -5.01
N PHE A 132 3.09 -0.22 -4.91
CA PHE A 132 1.83 -0.26 -4.18
C PHE A 132 0.77 0.70 -4.76
N ASP A 133 -0.41 0.19 -5.09
CA ASP A 133 -1.55 1.01 -5.52
C ASP A 133 -2.21 1.74 -4.33
N PHE A 134 -1.69 2.91 -3.97
CA PHE A 134 -2.24 3.71 -2.87
C PHE A 134 -3.33 4.68 -3.32
N PRO A 135 -4.30 5.01 -2.45
CA PRO A 135 -5.29 6.02 -2.74
C PRO A 135 -4.64 7.42 -2.80
N LEU A 136 -5.24 8.32 -3.59
CA LEU A 136 -4.68 9.65 -3.89
C LEU A 136 -4.33 10.45 -2.64
N ASN A 137 -5.09 10.36 -1.55
CA ASN A 137 -4.80 11.06 -0.32
C ASN A 137 -3.44 10.66 0.28
N ILE A 138 -3.05 9.39 0.18
CA ILE A 138 -1.74 8.90 0.66
C ILE A 138 -0.62 9.36 -0.28
N LEU A 139 -0.86 9.31 -1.59
CA LEU A 139 0.09 9.81 -2.59
C LEU A 139 0.33 11.32 -2.42
N ARG A 140 -0.71 12.10 -2.10
CA ARG A 140 -0.57 13.52 -1.75
C ARG A 140 0.35 13.73 -0.54
N LEU A 141 0.21 12.93 0.52
CA LEU A 141 1.10 13.04 1.69
C LEU A 141 2.54 12.73 1.30
N TRP A 142 2.76 11.66 0.52
CA TRP A 142 4.06 11.27 0.03
C TRP A 142 4.77 12.40 -0.75
N THR A 143 4.04 13.11 -1.62
CA THR A 143 4.62 14.25 -2.39
C THR A 143 5.12 15.41 -1.52
N ARG A 144 4.75 15.47 -0.24
CA ARG A 144 5.19 16.51 0.69
C ARG A 144 6.50 16.17 1.41
N PHE A 145 6.99 14.95 1.26
CA PHE A 145 8.30 14.55 1.76
C PHE A 145 9.40 15.15 0.89
N GLU A 146 10.56 15.39 1.50
CA GLU A 146 11.75 15.78 0.76
C GLU A 146 12.24 14.59 -0.09
N GLN A 147 12.89 14.88 -1.22
CA GLN A 147 13.35 13.84 -2.15
C GLN A 147 14.30 12.84 -1.48
N SER A 148 15.12 13.30 -0.54
CA SER A 148 16.01 12.48 0.29
C SER A 148 15.20 11.49 1.17
N GLU A 149 14.14 11.96 1.83
CA GLU A 149 13.24 11.15 2.65
C GLU A 149 12.53 10.10 1.79
N GLN A 150 12.00 10.49 0.62
CA GLN A 150 11.34 9.59 -0.32
C GLN A 150 12.28 8.47 -0.78
N THR A 151 13.52 8.84 -1.15
CA THR A 151 14.55 7.89 -1.58
C THR A 151 14.91 6.90 -0.46
N ALA A 152 15.05 7.39 0.78
CA ALA A 152 15.35 6.53 1.93
C ALA A 152 14.22 5.52 2.19
N TRP A 153 12.97 5.98 2.19
CA TRP A 153 11.80 5.13 2.40
C TRP A 153 11.62 4.08 1.30
N LEU A 154 11.76 4.44 0.02
CA LEU A 154 11.71 3.49 -1.09
C LEU A 154 12.78 2.40 -0.95
N ARG A 155 13.99 2.78 -0.52
CA ARG A 155 15.06 1.81 -0.22
C ARG A 155 14.65 0.87 0.92
N TYR A 156 14.09 1.38 2.01
CA TYR A 156 13.65 0.54 3.13
C TYR A 156 12.53 -0.42 2.73
N TRP A 157 11.54 0.03 1.97
CA TRP A 157 10.44 -0.82 1.51
C TRP A 157 10.87 -1.92 0.55
N ARG A 158 11.95 -1.71 -0.22
CA ARG A 158 12.56 -2.75 -1.06
C ARG A 158 13.37 -3.76 -0.24
N GLN A 159 13.92 -3.36 0.91
CA GLN A 159 14.78 -4.22 1.73
C GLN A 159 14.01 -5.03 2.78
N LEU A 160 12.87 -4.49 3.25
CA LEU A 160 12.09 -5.01 4.36
C LEU A 160 10.69 -5.44 3.90
N PRO A 161 10.16 -6.55 4.44
CA PRO A 161 8.86 -7.09 4.05
C PRO A 161 7.70 -6.33 4.73
N PHE A 162 7.50 -5.07 4.39
CA PHE A 162 6.36 -4.30 4.90
C PHE A 162 5.05 -4.71 4.23
N ARG A 163 3.99 -4.81 5.03
CA ARG A 163 2.62 -4.90 4.52
C ARG A 163 2.17 -3.53 4.01
N LYS A 164 1.37 -3.49 2.95
CA LYS A 164 0.81 -2.25 2.37
C LYS A 164 0.15 -1.34 3.42
N ASN A 165 -0.57 -1.91 4.38
CA ASN A 165 -1.19 -1.15 5.47
C ASN A 165 -0.15 -0.45 6.36
N TYR A 166 0.96 -1.12 6.71
CA TYR A 166 2.01 -0.49 7.53
C TYR A 166 2.68 0.65 6.78
N ILE A 167 2.90 0.51 5.47
CA ILE A 167 3.47 1.57 4.65
C ILE A 167 2.55 2.79 4.65
N ARG A 168 1.24 2.58 4.46
CA ARG A 168 0.24 3.64 4.52
C ARG A 168 0.29 4.37 5.86
N ASP A 169 0.27 3.61 6.96
CA ASP A 169 0.25 4.15 8.31
C ASP A 169 1.56 4.91 8.60
N ILE A 170 2.71 4.38 8.19
CA ILE A 170 4.02 5.06 8.25
C ILE A 170 4.00 6.39 7.49
N ILE A 171 3.45 6.43 6.26
CA ILE A 171 3.38 7.68 5.48
C ILE A 171 2.55 8.72 6.23
N GLN A 172 1.41 8.32 6.79
CA GLN A 172 0.55 9.22 7.56
C GLN A 172 1.26 9.72 8.83
N ASP A 173 1.83 8.80 9.61
CA ASP A 173 2.46 9.14 10.87
C ASP A 173 3.73 9.97 10.69
N PHE A 174 4.55 9.64 9.69
CA PHE A 174 5.78 10.35 9.37
C PHE A 174 5.50 11.75 8.84
N TYR A 175 4.41 11.94 8.09
CA TYR A 175 3.98 13.25 7.63
C TYR A 175 3.68 14.21 8.79
N ASP A 176 3.11 13.71 9.89
CA ASP A 176 2.78 14.55 11.04
C ASP A 176 4.01 14.95 11.89
N LEU A 177 5.18 14.36 11.63
CA LEU A 177 6.42 14.69 12.33
C LEU A 177 7.03 16.02 11.86
N SER A 178 7.68 16.73 12.78
CA SER A 178 8.56 17.85 12.43
C SER A 178 9.77 17.37 11.62
N ARG A 179 10.40 18.26 10.85
CA ARG A 179 11.58 17.91 10.06
C ARG A 179 12.72 17.34 10.89
N GLU A 180 12.99 17.89 12.09
CA GLU A 180 14.05 17.33 12.95
C GLU A 180 13.72 15.90 13.40
N ARG A 181 12.44 15.63 13.74
CA ARG A 181 12.00 14.29 14.14
C ARG A 181 12.05 13.30 12.97
N ARG A 182 11.70 13.73 11.77
CA ARG A 182 11.80 12.91 10.55
C ARG A 182 13.23 12.47 10.28
N ALA A 183 14.19 13.40 10.34
CA ALA A 183 15.60 13.08 10.19
C ALA A 183 16.07 12.07 11.25
N GLY A 184 15.74 12.31 12.52
CA GLY A 184 16.08 11.39 13.62
C GLY A 184 15.48 10.00 13.45
N VAL A 185 14.24 9.89 12.96
CA VAL A 185 13.60 8.59 12.64
C VAL A 185 14.39 7.84 11.57
N LEU A 186 14.81 8.51 10.50
CA LEU A 186 15.58 7.85 9.43
C LEU A 186 16.94 7.35 9.94
N ASP A 187 17.61 8.13 10.79
CA ASP A 187 18.86 7.72 11.44
C ASP A 187 18.66 6.51 12.37
N ASP A 188 17.58 6.50 13.14
CA ASP A 188 17.21 5.38 14.02
C ASP A 188 16.94 4.09 13.21
N ILE A 189 16.28 4.22 12.05
CA ILE A 189 16.04 3.09 11.13
C ILE A 189 17.36 2.53 10.59
N GLU A 190 18.30 3.39 10.18
CA GLU A 190 19.63 2.96 9.75
C GLU A 190 20.38 2.21 10.85
N ALA A 191 20.33 2.71 12.08
CA ALA A 191 20.95 2.05 13.22
C ALA A 191 20.31 0.68 13.50
N LEU A 192 18.98 0.58 13.37
CA LEU A 192 18.23 -0.65 13.53
C LEU A 192 18.65 -1.71 12.49
N LEU A 193 18.73 -1.31 11.22
CA LEU A 193 19.13 -2.19 10.12
C LEU A 193 20.54 -2.75 10.31
N LYS A 194 21.46 -1.95 10.85
CA LYS A 194 22.84 -2.39 11.15
C LYS A 194 22.92 -3.38 12.31
N ARG A 195 22.04 -3.26 13.30
CA ARG A 195 22.04 -4.12 14.50
C ARG A 195 21.39 -5.48 14.26
N SER A 196 20.41 -5.56 13.37
CA SER A 196 19.58 -6.76 13.18
C SER A 196 19.42 -7.14 11.69
N PRO A 197 20.52 -7.41 10.96
CA PRO A 197 20.46 -7.62 9.50
C PRO A 197 19.65 -8.87 9.09
N ASP A 198 19.61 -9.89 9.94
CA ASP A 198 19.06 -11.21 9.61
C ASP A 198 17.56 -11.36 9.93
N ASN A 199 16.96 -10.42 10.68
CA ASN A 199 15.56 -10.52 11.11
C ASN A 199 14.69 -9.38 10.54
N LYS A 200 14.57 -9.38 9.21
CA LYS A 200 13.88 -8.32 8.45
C LYS A 200 12.41 -8.12 8.84
N ALA A 201 11.70 -9.18 9.20
CA ALA A 201 10.29 -9.08 9.57
C ALA A 201 10.09 -8.39 10.92
N ALA A 202 10.89 -8.73 11.93
CA ALA A 202 10.87 -8.03 13.22
C ALA A 202 11.29 -6.56 13.06
N VAL A 203 12.33 -6.32 12.25
CA VAL A 203 12.78 -4.96 11.91
C VAL A 203 11.67 -4.14 11.26
N ALA A 204 10.92 -4.69 10.30
CA ALA A 204 9.80 -3.97 9.68
C ALA A 204 8.71 -3.58 10.71
N ALA A 205 8.37 -4.47 11.64
CA ALA A 205 7.43 -4.15 12.71
C ALA A 205 7.98 -3.07 13.66
N GLU A 206 9.27 -3.13 13.98
CA GLU A 206 9.92 -2.16 14.86
C GLU A 206 10.03 -0.77 14.23
N VAL A 207 10.28 -0.68 12.91
CA VAL A 207 10.25 0.60 12.17
C VAL A 207 8.86 1.23 12.23
N HIS A 208 7.80 0.45 12.06
CA HIS A 208 6.43 0.96 12.15
C HIS A 208 6.14 1.54 13.54
N GLU A 209 6.49 0.80 14.60
CA GLU A 209 6.33 1.26 15.99
C GLU A 209 7.22 2.46 16.32
N LEU A 210 8.43 2.55 15.75
CA LEU A 210 9.32 3.68 15.92
C LEU A 210 8.69 4.99 15.43
N VAL A 211 8.12 4.98 14.22
CA VAL A 211 7.46 6.17 13.65
C VAL A 211 6.26 6.58 14.53
N LYS A 212 5.42 5.61 14.93
CA LYS A 212 4.29 5.84 15.84
C LYS A 212 4.71 6.48 17.17
N ARG A 213 5.77 5.94 17.78
CA ARG A 213 6.33 6.46 19.04
C ARG A 213 6.77 7.92 18.92
N GLN A 214 7.35 8.31 17.78
CA GLN A 214 7.81 9.68 17.57
C GLN A 214 6.67 10.66 17.29
N ARG A 215 5.57 10.18 16.70
CA ARG A 215 4.35 10.97 16.46
C ARG A 215 3.65 11.29 17.76
N ALA A 216 3.41 10.28 18.58
CA ALA A 216 2.64 10.40 19.82
C ALA A 216 3.38 9.77 21.02
N PRO A 217 4.46 10.41 21.52
CA PRO A 217 5.28 9.84 22.60
C PRO A 217 4.48 9.64 23.89
N GLN A 218 3.54 10.54 24.20
CA GLN A 218 2.68 10.43 25.38
C GLN A 218 1.75 9.22 25.30
N VAL A 219 1.10 9.01 24.15
CA VAL A 219 0.23 7.84 23.90
C VAL A 219 1.06 6.55 24.01
N TYR A 220 2.28 6.55 23.47
CA TYR A 220 3.19 5.42 23.59
C TYR A 220 3.58 5.15 25.05
N GLU A 221 3.93 6.18 25.83
CA GLU A 221 4.24 6.05 27.25
C GLU A 221 3.07 5.46 28.04
N ILE A 222 1.86 5.97 27.82
CA ILE A 222 0.63 5.45 28.41
C ILE A 222 0.43 3.98 28.03
N LYS A 223 0.56 3.63 26.74
CA LYS A 223 0.47 2.24 26.26
C LYS A 223 1.48 1.34 26.97
N GLN A 224 2.71 1.80 27.17
CA GLN A 224 3.73 1.04 27.93
C GLN A 224 3.38 0.90 29.41
N GLN A 225 2.80 1.93 30.04
CA GLN A 225 2.29 1.85 31.41
C GLN A 225 1.16 0.84 31.52
N ILE A 226 0.18 0.89 30.61
CA ILE A 226 -0.93 -0.06 30.53
C ILE A 226 -0.39 -1.48 30.33
N LEU A 227 0.57 -1.70 29.43
CA LEU A 227 1.17 -3.03 29.23
C LEU A 227 1.90 -3.54 30.49
N ARG A 228 2.57 -2.67 31.25
CA ARG A 228 3.19 -3.03 32.53
C ARG A 228 2.14 -3.37 33.57
N LEU A 229 1.06 -2.60 33.67
CA LEU A 229 -0.07 -2.90 34.56
C LEU A 229 -0.75 -4.22 34.16
N ARG A 230 -0.94 -4.47 32.86
CA ARG A 230 -1.45 -5.74 32.35
C ARG A 230 -0.58 -6.93 32.72
N ARG A 231 0.75 -6.80 32.70
CA ARG A 231 1.65 -7.88 33.17
C ARG A 231 1.58 -8.11 34.68
N LYS A 232 1.18 -7.08 35.45
CA LYS A 232 0.91 -7.18 36.88
C LYS A 232 -0.49 -7.68 37.20
N LEU A 233 -1.42 -7.62 36.24
CA LEU A 233 -2.69 -8.32 36.33
C LEU A 233 -2.38 -9.81 36.30
N ASP A 234 -2.54 -10.45 37.44
CA ASP A 234 -2.53 -11.90 37.56
C ASP A 234 -3.84 -12.44 36.97
N LEU A 235 -3.85 -12.48 35.62
CA LEU A 235 -4.89 -13.03 34.78
C LEU A 235 -4.79 -14.56 34.86
N VAL A 236 -5.78 -15.18 35.49
CA VAL A 236 -5.91 -16.64 35.53
C VAL A 236 -6.15 -17.20 34.13
N ARG A 237 -5.79 -18.48 33.92
CA ARG A 237 -5.94 -19.16 32.63
C ARG A 237 -7.35 -18.98 32.07
N GLY A 238 -7.44 -18.60 30.79
CA GLY A 238 -8.70 -18.32 30.11
C GLY A 238 -9.20 -16.88 30.25
N MET A 239 -8.55 -16.02 31.03
CA MET A 239 -8.79 -14.58 31.00
C MET A 239 -7.89 -13.88 30.00
N GLN A 240 -8.46 -13.00 29.19
CA GLN A 240 -7.72 -12.10 28.30
C GLN A 240 -8.27 -10.68 28.40
N LEU A 241 -7.39 -9.72 28.63
CA LEU A 241 -7.70 -8.30 28.57
C LEU A 241 -7.20 -7.73 27.25
N ASP A 242 -8.12 -7.22 26.43
CA ASP A 242 -7.80 -6.53 25.21
C ASP A 242 -7.70 -5.02 25.48
N ILE A 243 -6.58 -4.45 25.06
CA ILE A 243 -6.27 -3.03 25.19
C ILE A 243 -6.47 -2.41 23.80
N PRO A 244 -7.30 -1.36 23.66
CA PRO A 244 -7.48 -0.67 22.38
C PRO A 244 -6.14 -0.19 21.79
N GLU A 245 -5.98 -0.28 20.46
CA GLU A 245 -4.69 0.06 19.82
C GLU A 245 -4.31 1.53 19.97
N ASP A 246 -5.30 2.42 19.89
CA ASP A 246 -5.15 3.88 19.84
C ASP A 246 -5.55 4.57 21.15
N LEU A 247 -5.94 3.80 22.18
CA LEU A 247 -6.45 4.29 23.47
C LEU A 247 -7.69 5.21 23.39
N GLU A 248 -8.20 5.54 22.20
CA GLU A 248 -9.39 6.40 22.04
C GLU A 248 -10.70 5.71 22.46
N GLU A 249 -10.73 4.37 22.42
CA GLU A 249 -11.89 3.63 22.88
C GLU A 249 -11.89 3.60 24.42
N HIS A 250 -12.82 4.34 25.05
CA HIS A 250 -13.02 4.40 26.50
C HIS A 250 -13.66 3.10 27.05
N ARG A 251 -13.22 1.95 26.54
CA ARG A 251 -13.71 0.63 26.91
C ARG A 251 -12.54 -0.33 27.07
N LEU A 252 -12.63 -1.17 28.08
CA LEU A 252 -11.79 -2.33 28.25
C LEU A 252 -12.64 -3.57 28.02
N VAL A 253 -12.16 -4.48 27.18
CA VAL A 253 -12.85 -5.75 26.92
C VAL A 253 -12.09 -6.86 27.63
N LEU A 254 -12.78 -7.54 28.54
CA LEU A 254 -12.26 -8.74 29.20
C LEU A 254 -12.98 -9.97 28.67
N HIS A 255 -12.22 -10.86 28.04
CA HIS A 255 -12.69 -12.14 27.57
C HIS A 255 -12.46 -13.22 28.63
N LEU A 256 -13.51 -13.99 28.92
CA LEU A 256 -13.48 -15.12 29.83
C LEU A 256 -13.76 -16.41 29.04
N GLN A 257 -12.78 -17.31 29.02
CA GLN A 257 -12.92 -18.64 28.47
C GLN A 257 -12.88 -19.66 29.61
N PHE A 258 -13.90 -20.50 29.69
CA PHE A 258 -14.05 -21.53 30.70
C PHE A 258 -14.58 -22.81 30.09
N ASP A 259 -14.10 -23.93 30.60
CA ASP A 259 -14.45 -25.31 30.22
C ASP A 259 -15.29 -26.02 31.29
N SER A 260 -15.35 -25.43 32.50
CA SER A 260 -16.11 -25.97 33.63
C SER A 260 -16.65 -24.84 34.52
N LEU A 261 -17.67 -25.17 35.31
CA LEU A 261 -18.30 -24.24 36.26
C LEU A 261 -17.32 -23.76 37.32
N ARG A 262 -16.43 -24.64 37.78
CA ARG A 262 -15.34 -24.31 38.72
C ARG A 262 -14.36 -23.29 38.13
N THR A 263 -14.04 -23.40 36.84
CA THR A 263 -13.16 -22.45 36.14
C THR A 263 -13.81 -21.07 36.07
N LEU A 264 -15.11 -21.01 35.78
CA LEU A 264 -15.90 -19.78 35.79
C LEU A 264 -15.96 -19.14 37.19
N GLU A 265 -16.24 -19.92 38.23
CA GLU A 265 -16.27 -19.44 39.62
C GLU A 265 -14.93 -18.84 40.04
N THR A 266 -13.82 -19.54 39.76
CA THR A 266 -12.46 -19.05 40.04
C THR A 266 -12.19 -17.73 39.31
N GLN A 267 -12.67 -17.61 38.07
CA GLN A 267 -12.53 -16.38 37.30
C GLN A 267 -13.36 -15.24 37.90
N LEU A 268 -14.61 -15.48 38.26
CA LEU A 268 -15.49 -14.49 38.89
C LEU A 268 -14.94 -14.02 40.25
N ASP A 269 -14.45 -14.93 41.09
CA ASP A 269 -13.82 -14.62 42.37
C ASP A 269 -12.62 -13.68 42.17
N ARG A 270 -11.82 -13.91 41.12
CA ARG A 270 -10.70 -13.03 40.78
C ARG A 270 -11.16 -11.62 40.44
N LEU A 271 -12.24 -11.49 39.64
CA LEU A 271 -12.86 -10.19 39.31
C LEU A 271 -13.42 -9.46 40.54
N GLN A 272 -13.78 -10.20 41.58
CA GLN A 272 -14.25 -9.62 42.84
C GLN A 272 -13.12 -9.16 43.75
N SER A 273 -11.89 -9.61 43.52
CA SER A 273 -10.75 -9.20 44.35
C SER A 273 -10.48 -7.69 44.24
N SER A 274 -10.29 -7.05 45.39
CA SER A 274 -10.06 -5.60 45.49
C SER A 274 -8.81 -5.15 44.75
N LEU A 275 -7.75 -5.96 44.78
CA LEU A 275 -6.51 -5.72 44.05
C LEU A 275 -6.75 -5.70 42.53
N PHE A 276 -7.47 -6.68 42.00
CA PHE A 276 -7.75 -6.77 40.57
C PHE A 276 -8.61 -5.58 40.10
N ARG A 277 -9.68 -5.27 40.85
CA ARG A 277 -10.54 -4.11 40.55
C ARG A 277 -9.77 -2.80 40.54
N ARG A 278 -8.86 -2.61 41.51
CA ARG A 278 -8.00 -1.42 41.56
C ARG A 278 -7.08 -1.33 40.35
N GLN A 279 -6.41 -2.43 39.99
CA GLN A 279 -5.49 -2.45 38.83
C GLN A 279 -6.23 -2.22 37.50
N ILE A 280 -7.43 -2.77 37.34
CA ILE A 280 -8.28 -2.48 36.17
C ILE A 280 -8.74 -1.02 36.18
N GLY A 281 -9.10 -0.46 37.33
CA GLY A 281 -9.44 0.96 37.48
C GLY A 281 -8.28 1.87 37.08
N GLU A 282 -7.06 1.56 37.54
CA GLU A 282 -5.84 2.30 37.16
C GLU A 282 -5.59 2.24 35.64
N ILE A 283 -5.86 1.11 34.97
CA ILE A 283 -5.77 1.02 33.51
C ILE A 283 -6.87 1.85 32.83
N PHE A 284 -8.09 1.82 33.37
CA PHE A 284 -9.22 2.54 32.81
C PHE A 284 -9.07 4.06 32.91
N GLU A 285 -8.47 4.57 34.00
CA GLU A 285 -8.15 6.00 34.17
C GLU A 285 -7.07 6.50 33.19
N MET A 286 -6.33 5.58 32.54
CA MET A 286 -5.29 5.88 31.57
C MET A 286 -5.78 5.85 30.11
N LEU A 287 -7.01 5.39 29.86
CA LEU A 287 -7.67 5.45 28.54
C LEU A 287 -8.38 6.80 28.38
#